data_AF-A0A6L8HVI2-F1
#
_entry.id   AF-A0A6L8HVI2-F1
#
_cell.length_a   1.000
_cell.length_b   1.000
_cell.length_c   1.000
_cell.angle_alpha   90.00
_cell.angle_beta   90.00
_cell.angle_gamma   90.00
#
_symmetry.space_group_name_H-M   'P 1'
#
loop_
_entity.id
_entity.type
_entity.pdbx_description
1 polymer ?
#
loop_
_entity_poly.entity_id
_entity_poly.type
_entity_poly.pdbx_seq_one_letter_code
_entity_poly.pdbx_strand_id
1 'polypeptide(L)'
;MIEVMPPECEYWNFQLNNYWMESLDYRHHRIHTNKHLASYEADGSIRLVVAHTDPGHPNWLETTGHTSGTMCFRWVRAEEHPQPQTRLVKLSSLR
;
A
#
# COMPACT_ATOMS: atom_id res chain seq x y z
N MET A 1 -7.84 -3.40 -2.34
CA MET A 1 -7.23 -2.57 -3.39
C MET A 1 -7.28 -1.12 -2.94
N ILE A 2 -6.18 -0.40 -3.10
CA ILE A 2 -6.02 0.98 -2.65
C ILE A 2 -5.52 1.79 -3.84
N GLU A 3 -6.18 2.91 -4.14
CA GLU A 3 -5.85 3.77 -5.29
C GLU A 3 -5.76 5.21 -4.81
N VAL A 4 -4.70 5.92 -5.22
CA VAL A 4 -4.50 7.32 -4.86
C VAL A 4 -3.58 8.02 -5.87
N MET A 5 -3.81 9.30 -6.10
CA MET A 5 -2.84 10.19 -6.72
C MET A 5 -1.96 10.77 -5.60
N PRO A 6 -0.68 10.37 -5.45
CA PRO A 6 0.20 11.01 -4.49
C PRO A 6 0.28 12.51 -4.77
N PRO A 7 0.21 13.38 -3.76
CA PRO A 7 0.43 14.80 -3.95
C PRO A 7 1.92 15.05 -4.23
N GLU A 8 2.23 16.22 -4.79
CA GLU A 8 3.60 16.72 -4.73
C GLU A 8 4.02 16.85 -3.25
N CYS A 9 5.09 16.14 -2.90
CA CYS A 9 5.58 16.03 -1.53
C CYS A 9 7.05 15.61 -1.54
N GLU A 10 7.77 15.88 -0.45
CA GLU A 10 9.17 15.44 -0.33
C GLU A 10 9.25 13.91 -0.37
N TYR A 11 8.37 13.24 0.39
CA TYR A 11 8.34 11.79 0.49
C TYR A 11 6.94 11.27 0.87
N TRP A 12 6.67 9.99 0.60
CA TRP A 12 5.50 9.30 1.10
C TRP A 12 5.78 7.81 1.33
N ASN A 13 5.03 7.20 2.24
CA ASN A 13 5.04 5.75 2.41
C ASN A 13 3.67 5.17 2.77
N PHE A 14 3.54 3.86 2.56
CA PHE A 14 2.42 3.05 3.02
C PHE A 14 2.96 1.82 3.75
N GLN A 15 2.42 1.48 4.92
CA GLN A 15 2.78 0.27 5.66
C GLN A 15 1.54 -0.48 6.19
N LEU A 16 1.65 -1.80 6.20
CA LEU A 16 0.74 -2.70 6.90
C LEU A 16 1.23 -2.97 8.33
N ASN A 17 0.28 -3.03 9.24
CA ASN A 17 0.51 -3.23 10.67
C ASN A 17 -0.43 -4.31 11.21
N ASN A 18 -0.04 -4.90 12.34
CA ASN A 18 -0.96 -5.72 13.12
C ASN A 18 -1.99 -4.85 13.88
N TYR A 19 -2.85 -5.49 14.67
CA TYR A 19 -3.87 -4.81 15.50
C TYR A 19 -3.26 -3.85 16.52
N TRP A 20 -2.05 -4.13 16.99
CA TRP A 20 -1.29 -3.35 17.97
C TRP A 20 -0.52 -2.17 17.36
N MET A 21 -0.76 -1.88 16.07
CA MET A 21 -0.11 -0.83 15.30
C MET A 21 1.41 -1.03 15.11
N GLU A 22 1.90 -2.24 15.35
CA GLU A 22 3.28 -2.61 15.03
C GLU A 22 3.36 -2.95 13.55
N SER A 23 4.43 -2.49 12.87
CA SER A 23 4.69 -2.94 11.49
C SER A 23 4.79 -4.46 11.46
N LEU A 24 4.27 -5.07 10.40
CA LEU A 24 4.58 -6.47 10.10
C LEU A 24 6.09 -6.65 9.82
N ASP A 25 6.58 -7.89 9.74
CA ASP A 25 8.02 -8.16 9.60
C ASP A 25 8.54 -7.84 8.18
N TYR A 26 8.93 -6.60 7.98
CA TYR A 26 9.48 -6.08 6.71
C TYR A 26 10.81 -6.71 6.30
N ARG A 27 11.50 -7.44 7.19
CA ARG A 27 12.77 -8.10 6.86
C ARG A 27 12.56 -9.31 5.96
N HIS A 28 11.40 -9.96 6.08
CA HIS A 28 11.07 -11.20 5.39
C HIS A 28 9.87 -11.07 4.45
N HIS A 29 9.05 -10.04 4.65
CA HIS A 29 7.81 -9.86 3.91
C HIS A 29 7.70 -8.46 3.32
N ARG A 30 7.10 -8.36 2.14
CA ARG A 30 6.82 -7.07 1.51
C ARG A 30 5.56 -6.46 2.11
N ILE A 31 5.71 -5.71 3.19
CA ILE A 31 4.58 -5.16 3.96
C ILE A 31 4.43 -3.65 3.84
N HIS A 32 5.36 -2.99 3.14
CA HIS A 32 5.32 -1.57 2.89
C HIS A 32 5.75 -1.24 1.46
N THR A 33 5.44 -0.01 1.04
CA THR A 33 6.07 0.64 -0.11
C THR A 33 6.28 2.12 0.19
N ASN A 34 6.94 2.83 -0.71
CA ASN A 34 7.19 4.25 -0.60
C ASN A 34 7.39 4.89 -1.99
N LYS A 35 7.63 6.21 -1.99
CA LYS A 35 7.88 7.03 -3.19
C LYS A 35 8.92 6.46 -4.16
N HIS A 36 9.91 5.72 -3.68
CA HIS A 36 10.98 5.16 -4.53
C HIS A 36 10.74 3.71 -4.94
N LEU A 37 10.00 2.95 -4.13
CA LEU A 37 9.77 1.51 -4.35
C LEU A 37 8.48 1.23 -5.13
N ALA A 38 7.53 2.17 -5.14
CA ALA A 38 6.25 1.99 -5.80
C ALA A 38 6.39 2.09 -7.32
N SER A 39 5.70 1.21 -8.02
CA SER A 39 5.44 1.36 -9.46
C SER A 39 4.26 2.30 -9.65
N TYR A 40 4.41 3.28 -10.52
CA TYR A 40 3.38 4.27 -10.82
C TYR A 40 2.61 3.87 -12.08
N GLU A 41 1.33 4.23 -12.11
CA GLU A 41 0.52 4.16 -13.33
C GLU A 41 0.94 5.28 -14.30
N ALA A 42 0.49 5.21 -15.56
CA ALA A 42 0.88 6.17 -16.59
C ALA A 42 0.46 7.63 -16.29
N ASP A 43 -0.57 7.82 -15.46
CA ASP A 43 -1.05 9.13 -15.03
C ASP A 43 -0.37 9.65 -13.76
N GLY A 44 0.58 8.90 -13.19
CA GLY A 44 1.27 9.24 -11.94
C GLY A 44 0.52 8.83 -10.68
N SER A 45 -0.65 8.18 -10.80
CA SER A 45 -1.31 7.57 -9.66
C SER A 45 -0.59 6.28 -9.23
N ILE A 46 -0.94 5.78 -8.05
CA ILE A 46 -0.51 4.46 -7.59
C ILE A 46 -1.71 3.58 -7.28
N ARG A 47 -1.51 2.30 -7.55
CA ARG A 47 -2.41 1.22 -7.17
C ARG A 47 -1.68 0.24 -6.26
N LEU A 48 -2.18 0.05 -5.05
CA LEU A 48 -1.63 -0.92 -4.08
C LEU A 48 -2.61 -2.09 -3.89
N VAL A 49 -2.05 -3.30 -3.78
CA VAL A 49 -2.82 -4.51 -3.54
C VAL A 49 -2.38 -5.15 -2.24
N VAL A 50 -3.29 -5.27 -1.28
CA VAL A 50 -3.06 -5.99 -0.02
C VAL A 50 -3.72 -7.35 -0.13
N ALA A 51 -2.94 -8.43 -0.04
CA ALA A 51 -3.44 -9.80 -0.16
C ALA A 51 -2.51 -10.83 0.49
N HIS A 52 -3.03 -12.02 0.82
CA HIS A 52 -2.24 -13.12 1.37
C HIS A 52 -1.23 -13.74 0.40
N THR A 53 -1.52 -13.70 -0.90
CA THR A 53 -0.68 -14.31 -1.94
C THR A 53 -0.49 -13.34 -3.08
N ASP A 54 0.65 -13.43 -3.75
CA ASP A 54 1.00 -12.56 -4.86
C ASP A 54 0.01 -12.74 -6.03
N PRO A 55 -0.73 -11.68 -6.42
CA PRO A 55 -1.54 -11.70 -7.63
C PRO A 55 -0.74 -11.37 -8.91
N GLY A 56 0.57 -11.14 -8.81
CA GLY A 56 1.42 -10.65 -9.91
C GLY A 56 1.42 -9.12 -10.06
N HIS A 57 0.88 -8.39 -9.07
CA HIS A 57 0.78 -6.93 -9.13
C HIS A 57 2.07 -6.28 -8.61
N PRO A 58 2.67 -5.32 -9.33
CA PRO A 58 3.98 -4.77 -8.98
C PRO A 58 4.03 -4.09 -7.61
N ASN A 59 2.89 -3.60 -7.12
CA ASN A 59 2.71 -3.01 -5.77
C ASN A 59 1.91 -3.90 -4.82
N TRP A 60 2.05 -5.23 -4.92
CA TRP A 60 1.49 -6.14 -3.95
C TRP A 60 2.19 -6.04 -2.59
N LEU A 61 1.40 -6.09 -1.52
CA LEU A 61 1.82 -6.10 -0.13
C LEU A 61 1.18 -7.28 0.60
N GLU A 62 2.01 -8.03 1.32
CA GLU A 62 1.64 -9.29 1.94
C GLU A 62 1.00 -9.07 3.32
N THR A 63 -0.12 -9.74 3.59
CA THR A 63 -0.78 -9.67 4.91
C THR A 63 -0.10 -10.52 5.98
N THR A 64 0.88 -11.36 5.62
CA THR A 64 1.64 -12.25 6.54
C THR A 64 0.73 -13.16 7.38
N GLY A 65 -0.38 -13.63 6.78
CA GLY A 65 -1.37 -14.46 7.47
C GLY A 65 -2.37 -13.70 8.35
N HIS A 66 -2.22 -12.39 8.52
CA HIS A 66 -3.18 -11.60 9.30
C HIS A 66 -4.49 -11.38 8.52
N THR A 67 -5.61 -11.59 9.19
CA THR A 67 -6.96 -11.33 8.64
C THR A 67 -7.51 -9.96 9.02
N SER A 68 -6.91 -9.31 10.01
CA SER A 68 -7.21 -7.95 10.46
C SER A 68 -5.96 -7.25 10.99
N GLY A 69 -6.00 -5.92 11.02
CA GLY A 69 -4.88 -5.09 11.43
C GLY A 69 -5.14 -3.63 11.12
N THR A 70 -4.07 -2.85 11.07
CA THR A 70 -4.14 -1.43 10.69
C THR A 70 -3.23 -1.17 9.49
N MET A 71 -3.37 0.00 8.88
CA MET A 71 -2.49 0.47 7.83
C MET A 71 -2.23 1.96 8.02
N CYS A 72 -1.07 2.43 7.58
CA CYS A 72 -0.70 3.84 7.69
C CYS A 72 -0.16 4.33 6.36
N PHE A 73 -0.74 5.43 5.86
CA PHE A 73 -0.25 6.19 4.73
C PHE A 73 0.31 7.51 5.28
N ARG A 74 1.52 7.89 4.86
CA ARG A 74 2.12 9.18 5.25
C ARG A 74 2.47 10.00 4.03
N TRP A 75 2.07 11.26 4.09
CA TRP A 75 2.51 12.33 3.19
C TRP A 75 3.50 13.20 3.99
N VAL A 76 4.75 13.28 3.53
CA VAL A 76 5.80 14.05 4.21
C VAL A 76 6.01 15.35 3.47
N ARG A 77 5.72 16.47 4.14
CA ARG A 77 5.84 17.83 3.57
C ARG A 77 5.03 17.99 2.28
N ALA A 78 3.77 17.58 2.33
CA ALA A 78 2.79 17.82 1.27
C ALA A 78 1.93 19.03 1.64
N GLU A 79 1.51 19.80 0.63
CA GLU A 79 0.49 20.84 0.83
C GLU A 79 -0.92 20.22 0.89
N GLU A 80 -1.13 19.20 0.06
CA GLU A 80 -2.37 18.45 -0.01
C GLU A 80 -2.25 17.07 0.62
N HIS A 81 -3.37 16.57 1.16
CA HIS A 81 -3.43 15.30 1.89
C HIS A 81 -4.53 14.41 1.30
N PRO A 82 -4.39 13.96 0.04
CA PRO A 82 -5.42 13.17 -0.62
C PRO A 82 -5.69 11.90 0.16
N GLN A 83 -6.97 11.56 0.30
CA GLN A 83 -7.40 10.33 0.96
C GLN A 83 -7.38 9.18 -0.04
N PRO A 84 -6.64 8.08 0.22
CA PRO A 84 -6.66 6.92 -0.64
C PRO A 84 -8.06 6.30 -0.71
N GLN A 85 -8.51 5.97 -1.92
CA GLN A 85 -9.74 5.22 -2.11
C GLN A 85 -9.48 3.74 -1.93
N THR A 86 -10.36 3.06 -1.20
CA THR A 86 -10.20 1.64 -0.90
C THR A 86 -11.42 0.86 -1.32
N ARG A 87 -11.20 -0.33 -1.90
CA ARG A 87 -12.26 -1.28 -2.21
C ARG A 87 -11.81 -2.71 -2.03
N LEU A 88 -12.74 -3.55 -1.56
CA LEU A 88 -12.55 -4.99 -1.54
C LEU A 88 -12.84 -5.56 -2.93
N VAL A 89 -11.97 -6.45 -3.39
CA VAL A 89 -12.10 -7.14 -4.66
C VAL A 89 -11.78 -8.62 -4.46
N LYS A 90 -12.29 -9.48 -5.34
CA LYS A 90 -11.87 -10.89 -5.35
C LYS A 90 -10.44 -10.96 -5.86
N LEU A 91 -9.59 -11.75 -5.20
CA LEU A 91 -8.21 -11.94 -5.65
C LEU A 91 -8.14 -12.46 -7.10
N SER A 92 -9.11 -13.29 -7.50
CA SER A 92 -9.22 -13.84 -8.85
C SER A 92 -9.49 -12.79 -9.95
N SER A 93 -9.97 -11.59 -9.60
CA SER A 93 -10.18 -10.51 -10.58
C SER A 93 -8.93 -9.67 -10.81
N LEU A 94 -7.82 -10.00 -10.15
CA LEU A 94 -6.53 -9.30 -10.24
C LEU A 94 -5.46 -10.12 -10.98
N ARG A 95 -5.81 -11.34 -11.41
CA ARG A 95 -4.96 -12.26 -12.16
C ARG A 95 -5.26 -12.19 -13.64
#